data_AF-A0A1E4CF46-F1
#
_entry.id   AF-A0A1E4CF46-F1
#
_cell.length_a   1.000
_cell.length_b   1.000
_cell.length_c   1.000
_cell.angle_alpha   90.00
_cell.angle_beta   90.00
_cell.angle_gamma   90.00
#
_symmetry.space_group_name_H-M   'P 1'
#
loop_
_entity.id
_entity.type
_entity.pdbx_description
1 polymer ?
#
loop_
_entity_poly.entity_id
_entity_poly.type
_entity_poly.pdbx_seq_one_letter_code
_entity_poly.pdbx_strand_id
1 'polypeptide(L)'
;MIPAPASAHDWYPIECCSGIDCAPVDQAEFREGDTLVVTTKHGTGIVPSSMTRRESKDNKMHVCMRKSWDGQMRVICVFLPPPS
;
A
#
# COMPACT_ATOMS: atom_id res chain seq x y z
N MET A 1 23.11 12.64 12.23
CA MET A 1 22.04 13.15 11.36
C MET A 1 20.80 12.32 11.67
N ILE A 2 19.77 12.91 12.28
CA ILE A 2 18.52 12.20 12.55
C ILE A 2 17.73 12.25 11.24
N PRO A 3 17.37 11.12 10.61
CA PRO A 3 16.50 11.17 9.45
C PRO A 3 15.22 11.87 9.90
N ALA A 4 14.87 12.99 9.26
CA ALA A 4 13.52 13.50 9.33
C ALA A 4 12.59 12.32 9.00
N PRO A 5 11.36 12.25 9.55
CA PRO A 5 10.38 11.36 8.98
C PRO A 5 10.19 11.85 7.55
N ALA A 6 10.96 11.30 6.62
CA ALA A 6 10.63 11.33 5.22
C ALA A 6 9.22 10.79 5.26
N SER A 7 8.28 11.68 4.94
CA SER A 7 6.87 11.36 4.87
C SER A 7 6.86 10.03 4.15
N ALA A 8 6.29 8.96 4.74
CA ALA A 8 6.46 7.58 4.22
C ALA A 8 6.14 7.45 2.72
N HIS A 9 5.52 8.50 2.18
CA HIS A 9 5.12 8.81 0.83
C HIS A 9 6.30 9.13 -0.12
N ASP A 10 7.47 9.57 0.36
CA ASP A 10 8.68 9.87 -0.45
C ASP A 10 9.61 8.64 -0.63
N TRP A 11 9.37 7.58 0.15
CA TRP A 11 10.22 6.40 0.13
C TRP A 11 9.98 5.48 -1.07
N TYR A 12 8.77 5.56 -1.64
CA TYR A 12 8.30 4.65 -2.67
C TYR A 12 8.34 5.31 -4.04
N PRO A 13 8.56 4.52 -5.12
CA PRO A 13 8.67 5.05 -6.47
C PRO A 13 7.44 5.86 -6.91
N ILE A 14 7.67 6.93 -7.67
CA ILE A 14 6.62 7.82 -8.19
C ILE A 14 5.56 7.08 -9.03
N GLU A 15 5.95 5.98 -9.69
CA GLU A 15 5.07 5.09 -10.44
C GLU A 15 4.03 4.38 -9.55
N CYS A 16 4.37 4.16 -8.28
CA CYS A 16 3.50 3.51 -7.29
C CYS A 16 2.73 4.55 -6.46
N CYS A 17 3.45 5.55 -5.98
CA CYS A 17 2.96 6.51 -5.01
C CYS A 17 3.45 7.89 -5.43
N SER A 18 2.55 8.79 -5.80
CA SER A 18 2.85 10.18 -6.15
C SER A 18 2.95 11.09 -4.93
N GLY A 19 3.50 10.57 -3.83
CA GLY A 19 3.77 11.34 -2.60
C GLY A 19 2.57 11.62 -1.69
N ILE A 20 1.35 11.18 -2.02
CA ILE A 20 0.13 11.46 -1.22
C ILE A 20 -0.84 10.28 -1.07
N ASP A 21 -0.66 9.25 -1.86
CA ASP A 21 -1.53 8.09 -2.04
C ASP A 21 -1.05 6.87 -1.25
N CYS A 22 0.12 6.97 -0.62
CA CYS A 22 0.68 5.94 0.25
C CYS A 22 0.13 6.03 1.67
N ALA A 23 -0.33 4.91 2.20
CA ALA A 23 -0.68 4.77 3.61
C ALA A 23 -0.27 3.41 4.18
N PRO A 24 0.06 3.36 5.48
CA PRO A 24 0.16 2.09 6.18
C PRO A 24 -1.20 1.37 6.17
N VAL A 25 -1.15 0.05 6.12
CA VAL A 25 -2.35 -0.80 6.22
C VAL A 25 -2.79 -0.91 7.67
N ASP A 26 -4.00 -0.45 7.95
CA ASP A 26 -4.63 -0.52 9.27
C ASP A 26 -5.27 -1.90 9.50
N GLN A 27 -5.83 -2.51 8.45
CA GLN A 27 -6.43 -3.84 8.49
C GLN A 27 -6.19 -4.58 7.17
N ALA A 28 -5.88 -5.87 7.25
CA ALA A 28 -5.65 -6.75 6.12
C ALA A 28 -6.43 -8.07 6.33
N GLU A 29 -7.26 -8.45 5.35
CA GLU A 29 -8.07 -9.66 5.38
C GLU A 29 -7.84 -10.48 4.10
N PHE A 30 -7.43 -11.73 4.24
CA PHE A 30 -7.37 -12.65 3.11
C PHE A 30 -8.77 -13.19 2.80
N ARG A 31 -9.13 -13.16 1.53
CA ARG A 31 -10.36 -13.74 0.98
C ARG A 31 -10.02 -14.86 0.00
N GLU A 32 -11.06 -15.52 -0.51
CA GLU A 32 -10.94 -16.60 -1.49
C GLU A 32 -10.01 -16.21 -2.66
N GLY A 33 -9.19 -17.18 -3.10
CA GLY A 33 -8.28 -17.00 -4.23
C GLY A 33 -7.07 -16.10 -3.96
N ASP A 34 -6.54 -16.10 -2.74
CA ASP A 34 -5.35 -15.32 -2.33
C ASP A 34 -5.52 -13.80 -2.51
N THR A 35 -6.79 -13.35 -2.51
CA THR A 35 -7.14 -11.94 -2.62
C THR A 35 -6.99 -11.29 -1.26
N LEU A 36 -6.22 -10.21 -1.17
CA LEU A 36 -6.06 -9.46 0.08
C LEU A 36 -6.90 -8.19 0.04
N VAL A 37 -7.83 -8.05 0.97
CA VAL A 37 -8.57 -6.81 1.19
C VAL A 37 -7.85 -5.99 2.24
N VAL A 38 -7.48 -4.77 1.88
CA VAL A 38 -6.70 -3.87 2.73
C VAL A 38 -7.48 -2.59 3.00
N THR A 39 -7.44 -2.13 4.24
CA THR A 39 -8.03 -0.86 4.66
C THR A 39 -6.93 0.07 5.18
N THR A 40 -7.01 1.33 4.77
CA THR A 40 -6.12 2.42 5.21
C THR A 40 -6.92 3.69 5.50
N LYS A 41 -6.24 4.75 5.95
CA LYS A 41 -6.80 6.12 6.01
C LYS A 41 -7.46 6.61 4.70
N HIS A 42 -7.07 6.08 3.54
CA HIS A 42 -7.64 6.48 2.24
C HIS A 42 -8.90 5.68 1.87
N GLY A 43 -9.17 4.57 2.55
CA GLY A 43 -10.30 3.69 2.28
C GLY A 43 -9.88 2.23 2.14
N THR A 44 -10.80 1.42 1.62
CA THR A 44 -10.62 -0.03 1.44
C THR A 44 -10.42 -0.36 -0.03
N GLY A 45 -9.37 -1.14 -0.32
CA GLY A 45 -9.02 -1.60 -1.66
C GLY A 45 -8.74 -3.09 -1.70
N ILE A 46 -8.75 -3.65 -2.91
CA ILE A 46 -8.47 -5.06 -3.16
C ILE A 46 -7.09 -5.18 -3.80
N VAL A 47 -6.25 -6.03 -3.22
CA VAL A 47 -4.95 -6.45 -3.74
C VAL A 47 -5.12 -7.84 -4.35
N PRO A 48 -5.11 -7.98 -5.69
CA PRO A 48 -5.18 -9.28 -6.32
C PRO A 48 -3.88 -10.06 -6.06
N SER A 49 -3.98 -11.40 -6.03
CA SER A 49 -2.83 -12.30 -5.82
C SER A 49 -1.74 -12.17 -6.88
N SER A 50 -2.11 -11.74 -8.10
CA SER A 50 -1.20 -11.47 -9.21
C SER A 50 -0.44 -10.13 -9.11
N MET A 51 -0.78 -9.28 -8.14
CA MET A 51 -0.09 -8.01 -7.95
C MET A 51 1.33 -8.24 -7.43
N THR A 52 2.30 -7.55 -8.03
CA THR A 52 3.68 -7.62 -7.56
C THR A 52 3.80 -7.00 -6.17
N ARG A 53 4.29 -7.80 -5.22
CA ARG A 53 4.58 -7.37 -3.85
C ARG A 53 6.00 -6.83 -3.80
N ARG A 54 6.15 -5.61 -3.28
CA ARG A 54 7.44 -4.96 -3.11
C ARG A 54 7.83 -4.96 -1.63
N GLU A 55 9.11 -4.75 -1.33
CA GLU A 55 9.60 -4.69 0.06
C GLU A 55 9.31 -3.32 0.68
N SER A 56 8.85 -3.33 1.93
CA SER A 56 8.65 -2.14 2.74
C SER A 56 9.91 -1.72 3.46
N LYS A 57 10.14 -0.41 3.58
CA LYS A 57 11.35 0.16 4.21
C LYS A 57 11.26 0.33 5.73
N ASP A 58 10.07 0.18 6.32
CA ASP A 58 9.83 0.44 7.74
C ASP A 58 9.24 -0.76 8.50
N ASN A 59 9.33 -1.96 7.91
CA ASN A 59 8.77 -3.21 8.46
C ASN A 59 7.26 -3.18 8.69
N LYS A 60 6.53 -2.25 8.04
CA LYS A 60 5.06 -2.22 8.04
C LYS A 60 4.52 -2.49 6.65
N MET A 61 3.29 -2.98 6.58
CA MET A 61 2.61 -3.09 5.29
C MET A 61 2.12 -1.71 4.85
N HIS A 62 2.40 -1.33 3.62
CA HIS A 62 1.88 -0.09 3.00
C HIS A 62 1.22 -0.40 1.68
N VAL A 63 0.22 0.39 1.34
CA VAL A 63 -0.43 0.34 0.02
C VAL A 63 -0.60 1.74 -0.53
N CYS A 64 -0.47 1.84 -1.85
CA CYS A 64 -0.78 3.06 -2.58
C CYS A 64 -2.10 2.88 -3.28
N MET A 65 -3.06 3.73 -2.96
CA MET A 65 -4.42 3.63 -3.49
C MET A 65 -4.93 4.95 -4.02
N ARG A 66 -5.65 4.88 -5.15
CA ARG A 66 -6.30 6.04 -5.75
C ARG A 66 -7.77 5.76 -5.99
N LYS A 67 -8.56 6.82 -5.85
CA LYS A 67 -9.96 6.81 -6.24
C LYS A 67 -10.04 6.65 -7.75
N SER A 68 -10.74 5.61 -8.18
CA SER A 68 -11.08 5.37 -9.57
C SER A 68 -12.30 6.19 -9.99
N TRP A 69 -12.57 6.24 -11.30
CA TRP A 69 -13.68 6.96 -11.90
C TRP A 69 -15.06 6.50 -11.39
N ASP A 70 -15.18 5.22 -11.03
CA ASP A 70 -16.36 4.59 -10.43
C ASP A 70 -16.46 4.82 -8.89
N GLY A 71 -15.56 5.63 -8.33
CA GLY A 71 -15.56 6.02 -6.93
C GLY A 71 -14.88 5.02 -5.98
N GLN A 72 -14.52 3.84 -6.47
CA GLN A 72 -13.82 2.80 -5.70
C GLN A 72 -12.35 3.14 -5.49
N MET A 73 -11.76 2.71 -4.38
CA MET A 73 -10.32 2.80 -4.16
C MET A 73 -9.62 1.61 -4.83
N ARG A 74 -8.74 1.91 -5.79
CA ARG A 74 -7.92 0.91 -6.46
C ARG A 74 -6.51 0.94 -5.90
N VAL A 75 -6.02 -0.24 -5.53
CA VAL A 75 -4.62 -0.42 -5.14
C VAL A 75 -3.76 -0.41 -6.39
N ILE A 76 -2.68 0.37 -6.35
CA ILE A 76 -1.68 0.50 -7.41
C ILE A 76 -0.48 -0.39 -7.09
N CYS A 77 0.05 -0.27 -5.88
CA CYS A 77 1.17 -1.06 -5.38
C CYS A 77 0.94 -1.47 -3.92
N VAL A 78 1.52 -2.60 -3.55
CA VAL A 78 1.57 -3.11 -2.18
C VAL A 78 3.02 -3.36 -1.77
N PHE A 79 3.35 -2.91 -0.55
CA PHE A 79 4.65 -3.06 0.08
C PHE A 79 4.49 -3.90 1.33
N LEU A 80 5.16 -5.05 1.38
CA LEU A 80 5.12 -5.98 2.50
C LEU A 80 6.39 -5.86 3.34
N PRO A 81 6.33 -6.11 4.66
CA PRO A 81 7.54 -6.26 5.45
C PRO A 81 8.43 -7.39 4.88
N PRO A 82 9.77 -7.27 5.00
CA PRO A 82 10.68 -8.33 4.58
C PRO A 82 10.38 -9.63 5.34
N PRO A 83 10.58 -10.81 4.72
CA PRO A 83 10.47 -12.08 5.42
C PRO A 83 11.55 -12.15 6.51
N SER A 84 11.12 -12.49 7.73
CA SER A 84 11.99 -12.66 8.90
C SER A 84 12.88 -13.90 8.80
#